data_AF-A0ABD3N8R2-F1
#
_entry.id   AF-A0ABD3N8R2-F1
#
_cell.length_a   1.000
_cell.length_b   1.000
_cell.length_c   1.000
_cell.angle_alpha   90.00
_cell.angle_beta   90.00
_cell.angle_gamma   90.00
#
_symmetry.space_group_name_H-M   'P 1'
#
loop_
_entity.id
_entity.type
_entity.pdbx_description
1 polymer ?
#
loop_
_entity_poly.entity_id
_entity_poly.type
_entity_poly.pdbx_seq_one_letter_code
_entity_poly.pdbx_strand_id
1 'polypeptide(L)'
;MKKSSTKFATLAVVAIASTTAHAFVSGPSALATSSKSIINSCYLSTSSSSSSTQLYAKGFGAAPPEPRKKSEAQIDREQKASKYDDIAATGGQEYRIFVRQFGSDDKSWLPVGSIAVPRGAQVSDAVFANEEGLRTAIVRTYNKLKGMEMEFEYGYNLKIYPDDPIQVANKSLGGKSSGPSIGNWISNLLSPVDASGVAPPPMMEEK
;
A
#
# COMPACT_ATOMS: atom_id res chain seq x y z
N MET A 1 9.29 -58.76 -17.59
CA MET A 1 8.57 -59.26 -16.40
C MET A 1 9.57 -59.62 -15.31
N LYS A 2 9.73 -58.77 -14.28
CA LYS A 2 10.37 -59.11 -13.00
C LYS A 2 9.55 -58.45 -11.89
N LYS A 3 9.23 -59.25 -10.88
CA LYS A 3 8.25 -59.01 -9.81
C LYS A 3 8.89 -58.36 -8.59
N SER A 4 8.08 -57.56 -7.89
CA SER A 4 8.02 -57.36 -6.42
C SER A 4 9.16 -56.63 -5.70
N SER A 5 8.85 -55.59 -4.92
CA SER A 5 8.59 -55.77 -3.48
C SER A 5 8.40 -54.44 -2.75
N THR A 6 7.29 -54.34 -2.04
CA THR A 6 6.81 -53.23 -1.22
C THR A 6 7.53 -53.16 0.12
N LYS A 7 7.87 -51.95 0.61
CA LYS A 7 7.98 -51.68 2.05
C LYS A 7 7.29 -50.35 2.38
N PHE A 8 6.12 -50.46 3.01
CA PHE A 8 5.50 -49.39 3.77
C PHE A 8 6.26 -49.23 5.09
N ALA A 9 6.59 -48.00 5.47
CA ALA A 9 7.15 -47.66 6.76
C ALA A 9 6.19 -46.74 7.53
N THR A 10 5.96 -47.15 8.76
CA THR A 10 4.92 -46.73 9.69
C THR A 10 5.33 -45.48 10.47
N LEU A 11 4.45 -44.47 10.46
CA LEU A 11 3.96 -43.64 11.56
C LEU A 11 4.87 -43.38 12.80
N ALA A 12 5.16 -42.11 13.06
CA ALA A 12 5.45 -41.58 14.40
C ALA A 12 4.65 -40.28 14.63
N VAL A 13 3.66 -40.35 15.52
CA VAL A 13 2.94 -39.19 16.07
C VAL A 13 3.80 -38.60 17.17
N VAL A 14 4.21 -37.35 17.03
CA VAL A 14 4.74 -36.55 18.15
C VAL A 14 3.65 -35.57 18.57
N ALA A 15 3.11 -35.79 19.77
CA ALA A 15 2.21 -34.86 20.43
C ALA A 15 3.00 -33.64 20.90
N ILE A 16 2.63 -32.44 20.42
CA ILE A 16 3.13 -31.18 20.97
C ILE A 16 2.01 -30.63 21.86
N ALA A 17 2.26 -30.65 23.17
CA ALA A 17 1.37 -30.11 24.17
C ALA A 17 1.30 -28.58 24.06
N SER A 18 0.07 -28.07 24.07
CA SER A 18 -0.29 -26.67 24.14
C SER A 18 -0.20 -26.18 25.59
N THR A 19 0.61 -25.14 25.83
CA THR A 19 0.46 -24.26 27.00
C THR A 19 0.44 -22.81 26.56
N THR A 20 -0.77 -22.25 26.54
CA THR A 20 -1.09 -20.83 26.42
C THR A 20 -0.83 -20.13 27.74
N ALA A 21 -0.01 -19.06 27.73
CA ALA A 21 0.02 -18.05 28.78
C ALA A 21 -0.22 -16.68 28.15
N HIS A 22 -1.39 -16.10 28.45
CA HIS A 22 -1.74 -14.72 28.10
C HIS A 22 -1.24 -13.79 29.21
N ALA A 23 -0.34 -12.87 28.88
CA ALA A 23 -0.01 -11.73 29.74
C ALA A 23 -0.67 -10.48 29.16
N PHE A 24 -1.82 -10.14 29.73
CA PHE A 24 -2.58 -8.92 29.51
C PHE A 24 -1.87 -7.79 30.27
N VAL A 25 -1.26 -6.83 29.56
CA VAL A 25 -0.81 -5.59 30.18
C VAL A 25 -2.04 -4.69 30.37
N SER A 26 -2.44 -4.60 31.63
CA SER A 26 -3.46 -3.67 32.14
C SER A 26 -2.92 -2.24 32.05
N GLY A 27 -3.49 -1.44 31.14
CA GLY A 27 -3.35 0.01 31.15
C GLY A 27 -4.59 0.65 31.78
N PRO A 28 -4.46 1.61 32.71
CA PRO A 28 -5.62 2.18 33.40
C PRO A 28 -6.40 3.10 32.47
N SER A 29 -7.63 2.68 32.13
CA SER A 29 -8.71 3.59 31.72
C SER A 29 -9.31 4.23 32.98
N ALA A 30 -9.11 5.53 33.14
CA ALA A 30 -9.91 6.34 34.04
C ALA A 30 -10.92 7.12 33.21
N LEU A 31 -12.15 6.60 33.15
CA LEU A 31 -13.34 7.33 32.71
C LEU A 31 -14.01 7.88 33.97
N ALA A 32 -14.00 9.19 34.16
CA ALA A 32 -14.74 9.86 35.22
C ALA A 32 -15.90 10.67 34.63
N THR A 33 -17.06 10.41 35.21
CA THR A 33 -18.42 10.78 34.81
C THR A 33 -18.75 12.25 35.09
N SER A 34 -19.51 12.86 34.16
CA SER A 34 -20.51 13.93 34.32
C SER A 34 -20.60 14.67 35.66
N SER A 35 -20.54 16.02 35.61
CA SER A 35 -21.38 16.89 36.44
C SER A 35 -21.48 18.31 35.88
N LYS A 36 -22.66 18.89 36.06
CA LYS A 36 -23.17 20.15 35.50
C LYS A 36 -22.55 21.41 36.14
N SER A 37 -22.58 22.49 35.33
CA SER A 37 -22.42 23.93 35.59
C SER A 37 -22.25 24.44 37.02
N ILE A 38 -21.28 25.36 37.24
CA ILE A 38 -21.48 26.63 37.99
C ILE A 38 -20.56 27.71 37.39
N ILE A 39 -21.13 28.89 37.19
CA ILE A 39 -20.53 30.15 36.76
C ILE A 39 -19.55 30.64 37.84
N ASN A 40 -18.35 31.07 37.48
CA ASN A 40 -17.76 32.22 38.19
C ASN A 40 -16.72 32.97 37.36
N SER A 41 -17.03 34.25 37.23
CA SER A 41 -16.19 35.35 36.82
C SER A 41 -15.10 35.60 37.88
N CYS A 42 -13.85 35.75 37.47
CA CYS A 42 -12.92 36.70 38.08
C CYS A 42 -11.74 36.97 37.15
N TYR A 43 -11.81 38.15 36.55
CA TYR A 43 -10.75 38.92 35.93
C TYR A 43 -9.55 38.99 36.85
N LEU A 44 -8.37 38.60 36.37
CA LEU A 44 -7.11 39.07 36.93
C LEU A 44 -6.08 39.20 35.82
N SER A 45 -5.98 40.42 35.32
CA SER A 45 -4.93 40.89 34.43
C SER A 45 -3.63 40.98 35.23
N THR A 46 -2.70 40.06 35.00
CA THR A 46 -1.30 40.25 35.40
C THR A 46 -0.49 40.53 34.15
N SER A 47 -0.42 41.81 33.79
CA SER A 47 0.50 42.33 32.79
C SER A 47 1.92 42.34 33.37
N SER A 48 2.64 41.24 33.24
CA SER A 48 4.10 41.23 33.44
C SER A 48 4.77 41.76 32.17
N SER A 49 5.00 43.07 32.18
CA SER A 49 5.93 43.75 31.26
C SER A 49 7.32 43.13 31.41
N SER A 50 7.60 42.13 30.57
CA SER A 50 8.92 41.52 30.44
C SER A 50 9.66 42.33 29.39
N SER A 51 10.48 43.28 29.85
CA SER A 51 11.37 44.07 29.00
C SER A 51 12.17 43.13 28.10
N SER A 52 11.93 43.19 26.80
CA SER A 52 12.62 42.39 25.79
C SER A 52 14.05 42.91 25.63
N THR A 53 14.95 42.52 26.52
CA THR A 53 16.37 42.52 26.21
C THR A 53 16.58 41.44 25.15
N GLN A 54 16.63 41.86 23.88
CA GLN A 54 17.08 41.03 22.77
C GLN A 54 18.57 40.73 22.92
N LEU A 55 18.90 39.88 23.88
CA LEU A 55 20.18 39.20 23.92
C LEU A 55 20.07 38.04 22.94
N TYR A 56 20.73 38.20 21.79
CA TYR A 56 20.98 37.13 20.84
C TYR A 56 21.79 36.03 21.51
N ALA A 57 21.11 35.17 22.27
CA ALA A 57 21.70 33.98 22.86
C ALA A 57 21.96 32.99 21.72
N LYS A 58 23.20 33.02 21.20
CA LYS A 58 23.77 31.95 20.37
C LYS A 58 23.90 30.70 21.26
N GLY A 59 22.77 30.04 21.52
CA GLY A 59 22.71 28.79 22.29
C GLY A 59 23.52 27.68 21.62
N PHE A 60 23.95 26.69 22.41
CA PHE A 60 24.79 25.54 22.06
C PHE A 60 24.18 24.61 20.98
N GLY A 61 23.99 25.10 19.77
CA GLY A 61 23.54 24.33 18.62
C GLY A 61 24.14 24.89 17.35
N ALA A 62 24.77 24.02 16.54
CA ALA A 62 25.16 24.36 15.19
C ALA A 62 23.95 24.93 14.43
N ALA A 63 24.20 25.90 13.52
CA ALA A 63 23.16 26.46 12.68
C ALA A 63 22.33 25.34 12.02
N PRO A 64 21.00 25.45 11.94
CA PRO A 64 20.16 24.42 11.33
C PRO A 64 20.72 24.08 9.94
N PRO A 65 21.05 22.81 9.66
CA PRO A 65 21.56 22.44 8.34
C PRO A 65 20.52 22.80 7.29
N GLU A 66 20.99 23.31 6.15
CA GLU A 66 20.12 23.68 5.02
C GLU A 66 19.19 22.50 4.65
N PRO A 67 17.93 22.79 4.28
CA PRO A 67 16.96 21.75 3.96
C PRO A 67 17.48 20.87 2.82
N ARG A 68 17.72 19.59 3.13
CA ARG A 68 18.23 18.62 2.17
C ARG A 68 17.25 18.50 1.01
N LYS A 69 17.74 18.63 -0.22
CA LYS A 69 16.95 18.34 -1.43
C LYS A 69 16.47 16.89 -1.35
N LYS A 70 15.21 16.66 -1.73
CA LYS A 70 14.62 15.31 -1.78
C LYS A 70 15.44 14.45 -2.74
N SER A 71 15.71 13.21 -2.36
CA SER A 71 16.37 12.25 -3.25
C SER A 71 15.41 11.79 -4.36
N GLU A 72 15.96 11.33 -5.48
CA GLU A 72 15.15 10.81 -6.60
C GLU A 72 14.21 9.68 -6.17
N ALA A 73 14.68 8.76 -5.31
CA ALA A 73 13.88 7.69 -4.74
C ALA A 73 12.74 8.19 -3.84
N GLN A 74 12.92 9.33 -3.17
CA GLN A 74 11.86 9.96 -2.40
C GLN A 74 10.81 10.59 -3.33
N ILE A 75 11.24 11.24 -4.40
CA ILE A 75 10.35 11.84 -5.40
C ILE A 75 9.51 10.76 -6.08
N ASP A 76 10.10 9.65 -6.51
CA ASP A 76 9.38 8.53 -7.12
C ASP A 76 8.31 7.94 -6.18
N ARG A 77 8.63 7.77 -4.89
CA ARG A 77 7.67 7.29 -3.89
C ARG A 77 6.53 8.28 -3.67
N GLU A 78 6.82 9.58 -3.59
CA GLU A 78 5.82 10.64 -3.44
C GLU A 78 4.90 10.72 -4.68
N GLN A 79 5.46 10.60 -5.88
CA GLN A 79 4.68 10.55 -7.12
C GLN A 79 3.77 9.32 -7.16
N LYS A 80 4.29 8.13 -6.83
CA LYS A 80 3.50 6.89 -6.79
C LYS A 80 2.39 6.94 -5.73
N ALA A 81 2.67 7.51 -4.56
CA ALA A 81 1.68 7.72 -3.52
C ALA A 81 0.57 8.68 -3.98
N SER A 82 0.94 9.83 -4.57
CA SER A 82 -0.03 10.77 -5.11
C SER A 82 -0.90 10.13 -6.20
N LYS A 83 -0.33 9.30 -7.08
CA LYS A 83 -1.11 8.61 -8.12
C LYS A 83 -2.06 7.57 -7.55
N TYR A 84 -1.67 6.88 -6.47
CA TYR A 84 -2.57 5.98 -5.76
C TYR A 84 -3.80 6.76 -5.25
N ASP A 85 -3.57 7.90 -4.61
CA ASP A 85 -4.62 8.74 -4.04
C ASP A 85 -5.52 9.34 -5.13
N ASP A 86 -4.96 9.79 -6.25
CA ASP A 86 -5.72 10.31 -7.41
C ASP A 86 -6.69 9.25 -7.98
N ILE A 87 -6.22 8.01 -8.14
CA ILE A 87 -7.03 6.90 -8.67
C ILE A 87 -8.12 6.53 -7.66
N ALA A 88 -7.80 6.47 -6.38
CA ALA A 88 -8.79 6.21 -5.33
C ALA A 88 -9.86 7.31 -5.29
N ALA A 89 -9.46 8.59 -5.37
CA ALA A 89 -10.38 9.73 -5.39
C ALA A 89 -11.30 9.77 -6.62
N THR A 90 -10.80 9.31 -7.78
CA THR A 90 -11.58 9.20 -9.03
C THR A 90 -12.59 8.04 -8.99
N GLY A 91 -12.62 7.24 -7.91
CA GLY A 91 -13.47 6.06 -7.79
C GLY A 91 -12.89 4.82 -8.46
N GLY A 92 -11.56 4.74 -8.53
CA GLY A 92 -10.83 3.53 -8.90
C GLY A 92 -11.04 2.41 -7.89
N GLN A 93 -10.82 1.18 -8.33
CA GLN A 93 -10.94 0.00 -7.49
C GLN A 93 -9.62 -0.22 -6.74
N GLU A 94 -9.70 -0.36 -5.42
CA GLU A 94 -8.54 -0.69 -4.58
C GLU A 94 -8.47 -2.19 -4.34
N TYR A 95 -7.34 -2.79 -4.70
CA TYR A 95 -7.04 -4.20 -4.48
C TYR A 95 -5.92 -4.37 -3.46
N ARG A 96 -6.02 -5.39 -2.62
CA ARG A 96 -4.93 -5.92 -1.79
C ARG A 96 -4.15 -6.93 -2.62
N ILE A 97 -2.83 -6.82 -2.58
CA ILE A 97 -1.91 -7.69 -3.31
C ILE A 97 -1.23 -8.64 -2.33
N PHE A 98 -1.23 -9.91 -2.72
CA PHE A 98 -0.60 -11.01 -2.02
C PHE A 98 0.48 -11.63 -2.89
N VAL A 99 1.49 -12.23 -2.27
CA VAL A 99 2.52 -13.02 -2.93
C VAL A 99 2.59 -14.40 -2.33
N ARG A 100 2.89 -15.39 -3.16
CA ARG A 100 3.34 -16.70 -2.73
C ARG A 100 4.47 -17.18 -3.64
N GLN A 101 5.21 -18.18 -3.18
CA GLN A 101 6.13 -18.91 -4.04
C GLN A 101 5.31 -19.82 -4.98
N PHE A 102 5.75 -19.94 -6.23
CA PHE A 102 5.15 -20.82 -7.22
C PHE A 102 5.08 -22.26 -6.70
N GLY A 103 3.91 -22.89 -6.80
CA GLY A 103 3.69 -24.25 -6.27
C GLY A 103 3.55 -24.38 -4.75
N SER A 104 3.43 -23.27 -4.01
CA SER A 104 3.05 -23.30 -2.59
C SER A 104 1.53 -23.45 -2.39
N ASP A 105 1.14 -23.93 -1.22
CA ASP A 105 -0.27 -24.11 -0.86
C ASP A 105 -1.10 -22.81 -0.95
N ASP A 106 -2.39 -22.94 -1.25
CA ASP A 106 -3.37 -21.83 -1.32
C ASP A 106 -3.58 -21.09 0.01
N LYS A 107 -3.00 -21.57 1.11
CA LYS A 107 -3.04 -20.92 2.43
C LYS A 107 -1.80 -20.07 2.72
N SER A 108 -0.77 -20.15 1.89
CA SER A 108 0.54 -19.53 2.12
C SER A 108 0.68 -18.12 1.52
N TRP A 109 -0.42 -17.40 1.40
CA TRP A 109 -0.43 -16.03 0.87
C TRP A 109 0.17 -15.04 1.86
N LEU A 110 1.15 -14.26 1.40
CA LEU A 110 1.80 -13.20 2.17
C LEU A 110 1.31 -11.83 1.68
N PRO A 111 0.85 -10.94 2.56
CA PRO A 111 0.39 -9.61 2.17
C PRO A 111 1.56 -8.72 1.76
N VAL A 112 1.50 -8.11 0.58
CA VAL A 112 2.57 -7.21 0.09
C VAL A 112 2.17 -5.76 0.22
N GLY A 113 0.91 -5.44 -0.10
CA GLY A 113 0.41 -4.06 -0.10
C GLY A 113 -0.93 -3.94 -0.81
N SER A 114 -1.19 -2.75 -1.35
CA SER A 114 -2.39 -2.47 -2.14
C SER A 114 -2.05 -1.71 -3.42
N ILE A 115 -2.94 -1.82 -4.41
CA ILE A 115 -2.88 -1.10 -5.69
C ILE A 115 -4.24 -0.51 -6.01
N ALA A 116 -4.26 0.73 -6.49
CA ALA A 116 -5.46 1.37 -6.99
C ALA A 116 -5.46 1.23 -8.53
N VAL A 117 -6.57 0.72 -9.08
CA VAL A 117 -6.72 0.46 -10.52
C VAL A 117 -7.90 1.26 -11.06
N PRO A 118 -7.73 2.04 -12.14
CA PRO A 118 -8.82 2.78 -12.74
C PRO A 118 -9.91 1.85 -13.28
N ARG A 119 -11.15 2.34 -13.33
CA ARG A 119 -12.28 1.55 -13.85
C ARG A 119 -12.07 1.25 -15.34
N GLY A 120 -12.18 -0.03 -15.71
CA GLY A 120 -11.95 -0.50 -17.09
C GLY A 120 -10.54 -1.04 -17.37
N ALA A 121 -9.61 -0.91 -16.42
CA ALA A 121 -8.30 -1.58 -16.50
C ALA A 121 -8.29 -2.91 -15.73
N GLN A 122 -7.46 -3.84 -16.17
CA GLN A 122 -7.32 -5.15 -15.54
C GLN A 122 -6.25 -5.11 -14.43
N VAL A 123 -6.60 -5.61 -13.23
CA VAL A 123 -5.68 -5.61 -12.08
C VAL A 123 -4.43 -6.47 -12.32
N SER A 124 -4.54 -7.59 -13.05
CA SER A 124 -3.38 -8.43 -13.37
C SER A 124 -2.32 -7.65 -14.15
N ASP A 125 -2.74 -6.92 -15.18
CA ASP A 125 -1.83 -6.14 -16.01
C ASP A 125 -1.18 -5.00 -15.19
N ALA A 126 -1.92 -4.39 -14.24
CA ALA A 126 -1.39 -3.36 -13.36
C ALA A 126 -0.33 -3.90 -12.39
N VAL A 127 -0.50 -5.13 -11.89
CA VAL A 127 0.49 -5.81 -11.04
C VAL A 127 1.77 -6.10 -11.83
N PHE A 128 1.66 -6.62 -13.05
CA PHE A 128 2.82 -6.94 -13.87
C PHE A 128 3.51 -5.70 -14.47
N ALA A 129 2.84 -4.57 -14.59
CA ALA A 129 3.45 -3.31 -15.04
C ALA A 129 4.53 -2.77 -14.08
N ASN A 130 4.46 -3.11 -12.79
CA ASN A 130 5.45 -2.70 -11.77
C ASN A 130 6.07 -3.92 -11.06
N GLU A 131 6.33 -4.98 -11.83
CA GLU A 131 6.84 -6.26 -11.32
C GLU A 131 8.21 -6.10 -10.63
N GLU A 132 9.12 -5.30 -11.19
CA GLU A 132 10.48 -5.11 -10.65
C GLU A 132 10.50 -4.41 -9.28
N GLY A 133 9.70 -3.34 -9.15
CA GLY A 133 9.54 -2.62 -7.89
C GLY A 133 8.89 -3.51 -6.83
N LEU A 134 7.92 -4.35 -7.24
CA LEU A 134 7.24 -5.28 -6.35
C LEU A 134 8.18 -6.38 -5.85
N ARG A 135 8.99 -7.00 -6.73
CA ARG A 135 10.00 -8.01 -6.35
C ARG A 135 10.99 -7.45 -5.33
N THR A 136 11.51 -6.26 -5.60
CA THR A 136 12.47 -5.59 -4.69
C THR A 136 11.84 -5.31 -3.32
N ALA A 137 10.59 -4.84 -3.31
CA ALA A 137 9.85 -4.59 -2.08
C ALA A 137 9.56 -5.88 -1.29
N ILE A 138 9.19 -6.96 -1.98
CA ILE A 138 8.91 -8.27 -1.38
C ILE A 138 10.17 -8.80 -0.70
N VAL A 139 11.32 -8.79 -1.38
CA VAL A 139 12.58 -9.30 -0.82
C VAL A 139 13.03 -8.50 0.39
N ARG A 140 12.79 -7.18 0.38
CA ARG A 140 13.08 -6.31 1.52
C ARG A 140 12.20 -6.61 2.73
N THR A 141 10.92 -6.90 2.52
CA THR A 141 9.97 -7.22 3.59
C THR A 141 10.14 -8.67 4.08
N TYR A 142 10.41 -9.59 3.15
CA TYR A 142 10.47 -11.03 3.36
C TYR A 142 11.82 -11.58 2.89
N ASN A 143 12.84 -11.42 3.73
CA ASN A 143 14.19 -11.90 3.44
C ASN A 143 14.28 -13.42 3.14
N LYS A 144 13.31 -14.21 3.59
CA LYS A 144 13.22 -15.66 3.33
C LYS A 144 12.93 -16.02 1.87
N LEU A 145 12.38 -15.07 1.11
CA LEU A 145 12.00 -15.25 -0.30
C LEU A 145 13.10 -14.77 -1.26
N LYS A 146 14.24 -14.32 -0.73
CA LYS A 146 15.37 -13.87 -1.52
C LYS A 146 15.93 -15.02 -2.36
N GLY A 147 16.12 -14.79 -3.66
CA GLY A 147 16.61 -15.80 -4.61
C GLY A 147 15.53 -16.60 -5.34
N MET A 148 14.26 -16.46 -4.94
CA MET A 148 13.10 -17.10 -5.62
C MET A 148 12.27 -16.07 -6.40
N GLU A 149 12.88 -14.95 -6.77
CA GLU A 149 12.21 -13.75 -7.28
C GLU A 149 11.57 -13.92 -8.66
N MET A 150 12.04 -14.89 -9.45
CA MET A 150 11.49 -15.23 -10.76
C MET A 150 10.28 -16.18 -10.66
N GLU A 151 10.06 -16.78 -9.49
CA GLU A 151 9.04 -17.81 -9.25
C GLU A 151 7.94 -17.30 -8.31
N PHE A 152 7.65 -15.99 -8.34
CA PHE A 152 6.56 -15.44 -7.54
C PHE A 152 5.23 -15.51 -8.28
N GLU A 153 4.21 -15.99 -7.57
CA GLU A 153 2.82 -15.86 -7.97
C GLU A 153 2.18 -14.71 -7.20
N TYR A 154 1.43 -13.88 -7.93
CA TYR A 154 0.74 -12.74 -7.37
C TYR A 154 -0.75 -13.07 -7.23
N GLY A 155 -1.30 -12.75 -6.07
CA GLY A 155 -2.72 -12.85 -5.77
C GLY A 155 -3.31 -11.47 -5.52
N TYR A 156 -4.59 -11.28 -5.81
CA TYR A 156 -5.30 -10.04 -5.50
C TYR A 156 -6.69 -10.31 -4.92
N ASN A 157 -7.13 -9.38 -4.07
CA ASN A 157 -8.50 -9.34 -3.55
C ASN A 157 -8.96 -7.88 -3.44
N LEU A 158 -10.26 -7.59 -3.62
CA LEU A 158 -10.80 -6.25 -3.44
C LEU A 158 -10.67 -5.82 -1.97
N LYS A 159 -10.25 -4.58 -1.74
CA LYS A 159 -10.06 -4.04 -0.39
C LYS A 159 -11.38 -3.91 0.37
N ILE A 160 -12.49 -3.68 -0.34
CA ILE A 160 -13.84 -3.58 0.21
C ILE A 160 -14.43 -4.94 0.61
N TYR A 161 -13.95 -6.04 0.02
CA TYR A 161 -14.41 -7.40 0.30
C TYR A 161 -13.25 -8.26 0.83
N PRO A 162 -12.85 -8.07 2.10
CA PRO A 162 -11.71 -8.80 2.66
C PRO A 162 -11.93 -10.31 2.75
N ASP A 163 -13.19 -10.75 2.79
CA ASP A 163 -13.58 -12.17 2.89
C ASP A 163 -13.56 -12.90 1.54
N ASP A 164 -13.48 -12.16 0.44
CA ASP A 164 -13.43 -12.76 -0.90
C ASP A 164 -12.15 -13.58 -1.08
N PRO A 165 -12.22 -14.71 -1.80
CA PRO A 165 -11.07 -15.55 -2.06
C PRO A 165 -10.02 -14.79 -2.90
N ILE A 166 -8.75 -15.02 -2.59
CA ILE A 166 -7.63 -14.42 -3.32
C ILE A 166 -7.60 -14.99 -4.74
N GLN A 167 -7.66 -14.12 -5.73
CA GLN A 167 -7.59 -14.48 -7.14
C GLN A 167 -6.15 -14.39 -7.64
N VAL A 168 -5.70 -15.41 -8.36
CA VAL A 168 -4.34 -15.43 -8.91
C VAL A 168 -4.26 -14.54 -10.15
N ALA A 169 -3.30 -13.61 -10.16
CA ALA A 169 -2.99 -12.79 -11.33
C ALA A 169 -2.15 -13.61 -12.33
N ASN A 170 -2.75 -13.89 -13.48
CA ASN A 170 -2.03 -14.50 -14.59
C ASN A 170 -1.42 -13.39 -15.46
N LYS A 171 -0.13 -13.56 -15.82
CA LYS A 171 0.53 -12.71 -16.80
C LYS A 171 -0.16 -12.94 -18.13
N SER A 172 -0.86 -11.93 -18.65
CA SER A 172 -1.49 -12.04 -19.96
C SER A 172 -0.39 -12.19 -21.01
N LEU A 173 -0.17 -13.44 -21.47
CA LEU A 173 0.69 -13.75 -22.61
C LEU A 173 0.00 -13.24 -23.88
N GLY A 174 0.08 -11.94 -24.13
CA GLY A 174 -0.16 -11.32 -25.43
C GLY A 174 -1.45 -11.73 -26.17
N GLY A 175 -2.63 -11.60 -25.55
CA GLY A 175 -3.87 -12.00 -26.21
C GLY A 175 -5.08 -11.15 -25.82
N LYS A 176 -5.34 -10.11 -26.62
CA LYS A 176 -6.59 -9.31 -26.69
C LYS A 176 -6.85 -8.37 -25.51
N SER A 177 -6.13 -7.24 -25.49
CA SER A 177 -6.59 -6.01 -24.83
C SER A 177 -7.82 -5.46 -25.57
N SER A 178 -9.01 -5.99 -25.27
CA SER A 178 -10.29 -5.35 -25.63
C SER A 178 -10.76 -4.40 -24.52
N GLY A 179 -9.80 -3.74 -23.86
CA GLY A 179 -10.00 -2.75 -22.81
C GLY A 179 -8.82 -1.77 -22.80
N PRO A 180 -9.02 -0.53 -22.33
CA PRO A 180 -8.03 0.53 -22.40
C PRO A 180 -6.69 0.10 -21.79
N SER A 181 -5.67 0.01 -22.63
CA SER A 181 -4.34 -0.49 -22.27
C SER A 181 -3.70 0.31 -21.16
N ILE A 182 -3.02 -0.40 -20.26
CA ILE A 182 -2.51 0.19 -19.01
C ILE A 182 -1.42 1.23 -19.23
N GLY A 183 -0.60 1.06 -20.26
CA GLY A 183 0.38 2.06 -20.68
C GLY A 183 -0.24 3.38 -21.15
N ASN A 184 -1.37 3.33 -21.87
CA ASN A 184 -2.00 4.54 -22.41
C ASN A 184 -2.61 5.43 -21.33
N TRP A 185 -3.17 4.87 -20.25
CA TRP A 185 -3.70 5.71 -19.16
C TRP A 185 -2.59 6.25 -18.25
N ILE A 186 -1.53 5.47 -17.99
CA ILE A 186 -0.40 5.96 -17.18
C ILE A 186 0.29 7.12 -17.91
N SER A 187 0.49 7.01 -19.23
CA SER A 187 1.06 8.10 -20.03
C SER A 187 0.19 9.36 -20.03
N ASN A 188 -1.13 9.24 -20.15
CA ASN A 188 -2.04 10.40 -20.13
C ASN A 188 -2.11 11.10 -18.76
N LEU A 189 -1.82 10.38 -17.66
CA LEU A 189 -1.77 10.97 -16.31
C LEU A 189 -0.40 11.55 -15.93
N LEU A 190 0.66 11.21 -16.68
CA LEU A 190 2.02 11.67 -16.45
C LEU A 190 2.49 12.72 -17.46
N SER A 191 1.82 12.84 -18.61
CA SER A 191 2.00 13.96 -19.52
C SER A 191 1.28 15.20 -19.00
N PRO A 192 1.92 16.39 -18.91
CA PRO A 192 1.19 17.64 -18.77
C PRO A 192 0.24 17.79 -19.96
N VAL A 193 -1.04 18.04 -19.68
CA VAL A 193 -2.10 18.20 -20.66
C VAL A 193 -1.69 19.15 -21.80
N ASP A 194 -1.62 18.63 -23.03
CA ASP A 194 -1.75 19.42 -24.26
C ASP A 194 -3.17 19.23 -24.80
N ALA A 195 -4.08 20.10 -24.38
CA ALA A 195 -5.46 20.16 -24.85
C ALA A 195 -5.64 21.07 -26.08
N SER A 196 -4.56 21.47 -26.77
CA SER A 196 -4.65 22.42 -27.91
C SER A 196 -5.18 21.79 -29.21
N GLY A 197 -5.30 20.45 -29.27
CA GLY A 197 -5.70 19.72 -30.48
C GLY A 197 -7.14 19.21 -30.54
N VAL A 198 -8.00 19.50 -29.54
CA VAL A 198 -9.41 19.07 -29.59
C VAL A 198 -10.18 19.99 -30.53
N ALA A 199 -10.34 19.56 -31.79
CA ALA A 199 -11.20 20.23 -32.76
C ALA A 199 -12.66 20.25 -32.24
N PRO A 200 -13.34 21.41 -32.22
CA PRO A 200 -14.74 21.48 -31.84
C PRO A 200 -15.61 20.69 -32.82
N PRO A 201 -16.70 20.06 -32.35
CA PRO A 201 -17.54 19.21 -33.18
C PRO A 201 -18.19 20.02 -34.32
N PRO A 202 -18.31 19.45 -35.54
CA PRO A 202 -18.94 20.11 -36.67
C PRO A 202 -20.45 20.28 -36.38
N MET A 203 -20.90 21.53 -36.38
CA MET A 203 -22.33 21.88 -36.30
C MET A 203 -22.99 21.37 -37.59
N MET A 204 -23.94 20.44 -37.46
CA MET A 204 -24.74 20.01 -38.60
C MET A 204 -25.74 21.12 -38.91
N GLU A 205 -25.55 21.75 -40.07
CA GLU A 205 -26.43 22.76 -40.65
C GLU A 205 -27.66 22.03 -41.24
N GLU A 206 -28.81 22.29 -40.63
CA GLU A 206 -30.13 21.77 -41.03
C GLU A 206 -30.55 22.44 -42.35
N LYS A 207 -30.95 21.65 -43.34
CA LYS A 207 -31.58 22.12 -44.58
C LYS A 207 -32.79 21.27 -44.93
#